data_AF-A0A3D3LW41-F1
#
_entry.id   AF-A0A3D3LW41-F1
#
_cell.length_a   1.000
_cell.length_b   1.000
_cell.length_c   1.000
_cell.angle_alpha   90.00
_cell.angle_beta   90.00
_cell.angle_gamma   90.00
#
_symmetry.space_group_name_H-M   'P 1'
#
loop_
_entity.id
_entity.type
_entity.pdbx_description
1 polymer ?
#
loop_
_entity_poly.entity_id
_entity_poly.type
_entity_poly.pdbx_seq_one_letter_code
_entity_poly.pdbx_strand_id
1 'polypeptide(L)'
;MSNFLNSKGAKAGYFALGVIGIITLMFFVMSNGNLSAANKAPKIKFNQTSHDFGKVAQGPQLQYNFSFKNNGAGVLKIENISTSCGCTGATTGNKKEFAKGESGEIQVTFNKIGRA
;
A
#
# COMPACT_ATOMS: atom_id res chain seq x y z
N MET A 1 13.11 64.75 6.22
CA MET A 1 12.91 63.35 6.69
C MET A 1 14.07 62.41 6.34
N SER A 2 15.30 62.89 6.13
CA SER A 2 16.47 62.08 5.73
C SER A 2 17.47 61.83 6.87
N ASN A 3 17.39 62.57 7.98
CA ASN A 3 18.40 62.54 9.05
C ASN A 3 18.25 61.39 10.06
N PHE A 4 17.17 60.60 9.98
CA PHE A 4 16.96 59.45 10.89
C PHE A 4 17.69 58.17 10.42
N LEU A 5 18.02 58.08 9.13
CA LEU A 5 18.72 56.92 8.52
C LEU A 5 20.25 56.96 8.72
N ASN A 6 20.80 58.08 9.21
CA ASN A 6 22.24 58.26 9.43
C ASN A 6 22.67 58.13 10.91
N SER A 7 21.78 57.66 11.78
CA SER A 7 22.11 57.29 13.16
C SER A 7 22.62 55.85 13.19
N LYS A 8 23.77 55.61 13.86
CA LYS A 8 24.35 54.26 14.05
C LYS A 8 23.33 53.27 14.65
N GLY A 9 22.37 53.76 15.43
CA GLY A 9 21.29 52.95 16.02
C GLY A 9 20.21 52.51 15.01
N ALA A 10 19.94 53.29 13.98
CA ALA A 10 18.94 52.95 12.96
C ALA A 10 19.43 51.79 12.08
N LYS A 11 20.69 51.82 11.64
CA LYS A 11 21.29 50.74 10.83
C LYS A 11 21.36 49.40 11.58
N ALA A 12 21.67 49.43 12.87
CA ALA A 12 21.65 48.24 13.73
C ALA A 12 20.22 47.70 13.94
N GLY A 13 19.23 48.59 14.08
CA GLY A 13 17.82 48.22 14.19
C GLY A 13 17.26 47.55 12.94
N TYR A 14 17.56 48.08 11.75
CA TYR A 14 17.15 47.46 10.48
C TYR A 14 17.82 46.10 10.25
N PHE A 15 19.09 45.95 10.67
CA PHE A 15 19.80 44.67 10.58
C PHE A 15 19.19 43.61 11.51
N ALA A 16 18.86 44.00 12.75
CA ALA A 16 18.23 43.11 13.72
C ALA A 16 16.81 42.69 13.30
N LEU A 17 16.00 43.63 12.79
CA LEU A 17 14.65 43.33 12.29
C LEU A 17 14.66 42.44 11.04
N GLY A 18 15.63 42.64 10.14
CA GLY A 18 15.82 41.77 8.98
C GLY A 18 16.17 40.33 9.37
N VAL A 19 17.05 40.16 10.35
CA VAL A 19 17.43 38.82 10.86
C VAL A 19 16.27 38.13 11.58
N ILE A 20 15.49 38.85 12.38
CA ILE A 20 14.29 38.31 13.06
C ILE A 20 13.22 37.88 12.04
N GLY A 21 13.01 38.67 10.97
CA GLY A 21 12.11 38.32 9.86
C GLY A 21 12.52 37.04 9.14
N ILE A 22 13.82 36.84 8.90
CA ILE A 22 14.35 35.63 8.27
C ILE A 22 14.22 34.42 9.22
N ILE A 23 14.51 34.59 10.51
CA ILE A 23 14.39 33.51 11.51
C ILE A 23 12.94 33.07 11.67
N THR A 24 12.00 34.00 11.73
CA THR A 24 10.56 33.69 11.82
C THR A 24 10.05 32.99 10.55
N LEU A 25 10.51 33.39 9.38
CA LEU A 25 10.18 32.71 8.13
C LEU A 25 10.75 31.28 8.08
N MET A 26 12.00 31.09 8.54
CA MET A 26 12.62 29.76 8.62
C MET A 26 11.90 28.83 9.61
N PHE A 27 11.47 29.36 10.76
CA PHE A 27 10.69 28.61 11.75
C PHE A 27 9.33 28.17 11.20
N PHE A 28 8.66 29.04 10.43
CA PHE A 28 7.38 28.72 9.79
C PHE A 28 7.52 27.65 8.71
N VAL A 29 8.61 27.65 7.93
CA VAL A 29 8.90 26.62 6.92
C VAL A 29 9.16 25.25 7.58
N MET A 30 9.89 25.19 8.69
CA MET A 30 10.16 23.94 9.41
C MET A 30 8.94 23.34 10.13
N SER A 31 7.97 24.18 10.51
CA SER A 31 6.75 23.74 11.23
C SER A 31 5.79 22.91 10.37
N ASN A 32 5.86 23.03 9.05
CA ASN A 32 4.94 22.39 8.11
C ASN A 32 5.50 21.11 7.44
N GLY A 33 6.70 20.68 7.83
CA GLY A 33 7.42 19.58 7.20
C GLY A 33 7.13 18.19 7.80
N ASN A 34 5.89 17.72 7.76
CA ASN A 34 5.57 16.32 8.07
C ASN A 34 4.98 15.60 6.85
N LEU A 35 5.73 15.57 5.75
CA LEU A 35 5.39 14.72 4.59
C LEU A 35 5.97 13.32 4.82
N SER A 36 5.32 12.54 5.68
CA SER A 36 5.58 11.12 5.74
C SER A 36 5.03 10.49 4.47
N ALA A 37 5.91 10.17 3.51
CA ALA A 37 5.59 9.26 2.42
C ALA A 37 5.43 7.85 3.02
N ALA A 38 4.31 7.62 3.71
CA ALA A 38 3.93 6.30 4.16
C ALA A 38 3.80 5.44 2.90
N ASN A 39 4.79 4.58 2.68
CA ASN A 39 4.90 3.73 1.51
C ASN A 39 3.58 2.93 1.40
N LYS A 40 2.72 3.30 0.46
CA LYS A 40 1.38 2.71 0.31
C LYS A 40 1.50 1.35 -0.38
N ALA A 41 2.18 0.42 0.28
CA ALA A 41 2.34 -0.93 -0.23
C ALA A 41 1.01 -1.70 -0.09
N PRO A 42 0.61 -2.48 -1.11
CA PRO A 42 -0.46 -3.45 -0.96
C PRO A 42 -0.03 -4.58 -0.02
N LYS A 43 -0.99 -5.19 0.69
CA LYS A 43 -0.75 -6.34 1.56
C LYS A 43 -1.91 -7.32 1.45
N ILE A 44 -1.67 -8.46 0.83
CA ILE A 44 -2.66 -9.53 0.75
C ILE A 44 -2.70 -10.31 2.07
N LYS A 45 -3.90 -10.59 2.58
CA LYS A 45 -4.14 -11.49 3.72
C LYS A 45 -5.22 -12.50 3.35
N PHE A 46 -4.90 -13.78 3.46
CA PHE A 46 -5.87 -14.86 3.26
C PHE A 46 -6.62 -15.17 4.56
N ASN A 47 -7.89 -15.56 4.42
CA ASN A 47 -8.67 -16.08 5.55
C ASN A 47 -8.22 -17.48 5.96
N GLN A 48 -7.90 -18.31 4.97
CA GLN A 48 -7.33 -19.64 5.14
C GLN A 48 -6.25 -19.85 4.07
N THR A 49 -5.19 -20.56 4.41
CA THR A 49 -4.07 -20.86 3.49
C THR A 49 -3.98 -22.34 3.15
N SER A 50 -4.87 -23.15 3.73
CA SER A 50 -4.93 -24.59 3.54
C SER A 50 -6.39 -25.03 3.60
N HIS A 51 -6.72 -26.01 2.78
CA HIS A 51 -8.00 -26.69 2.78
C HIS A 51 -7.73 -28.18 2.58
N ASP A 52 -8.28 -29.01 3.47
CA ASP A 52 -8.22 -30.46 3.35
C ASP A 52 -9.58 -30.96 2.87
N PHE A 53 -9.60 -31.57 1.69
CA PHE A 53 -10.81 -32.18 1.13
C PHE A 53 -11.16 -33.51 1.81
N GLY A 54 -10.27 -34.06 2.64
CA GLY A 54 -10.43 -35.33 3.32
C GLY A 54 -10.51 -36.51 2.35
N LYS A 55 -11.32 -37.51 2.72
CA LYS A 55 -11.57 -38.67 1.86
C LYS A 55 -12.55 -38.28 0.76
N VAL A 56 -12.05 -38.18 -0.46
CA VAL A 56 -12.82 -37.82 -1.65
C VAL A 56 -13.00 -39.02 -2.57
N ALA A 57 -14.23 -39.25 -3.02
CA ALA A 57 -14.50 -40.27 -4.04
C ALA A 57 -13.90 -39.87 -5.39
N GLN A 58 -13.59 -40.86 -6.22
CA GLN A 58 -13.29 -40.63 -7.64
C GLN A 58 -14.55 -40.08 -8.32
N GLY A 59 -14.39 -39.08 -9.16
CA GLY A 59 -15.54 -38.35 -9.71
C GLY A 59 -15.16 -36.90 -10.06
N PRO A 60 -16.08 -35.94 -9.90
CA PRO A 60 -15.90 -34.58 -10.41
C PRO A 60 -14.69 -33.88 -9.80
N GLN A 61 -14.24 -32.85 -10.52
CA GLN A 61 -13.20 -31.93 -10.11
C GLN A 61 -13.55 -31.30 -8.75
N LEU A 62 -12.58 -31.27 -7.85
CA LEU A 62 -12.74 -30.59 -6.56
C LEU A 62 -12.46 -29.11 -6.74
N GLN A 63 -13.17 -28.28 -6.00
CA GLN A 63 -13.05 -26.82 -6.09
C GLN A 63 -13.10 -26.22 -4.69
N TYR A 64 -12.27 -25.22 -4.45
CA TYR A 64 -12.29 -24.45 -3.22
C TYR A 64 -11.89 -22.99 -3.48
N ASN A 65 -12.58 -22.04 -2.85
CA ASN A 65 -12.32 -20.62 -3.01
C ASN A 65 -11.56 -20.10 -1.80
N PHE A 66 -10.31 -19.68 -2.00
CA PHE A 66 -9.53 -19.00 -0.97
C PHE A 66 -9.85 -17.50 -0.97
N SER A 67 -10.63 -17.05 0.01
CA SER A 67 -10.88 -15.62 0.19
C SER A 67 -9.66 -14.90 0.75
N PHE A 68 -9.39 -13.72 0.20
CA PHE A 68 -8.36 -12.82 0.68
C PHE A 68 -8.88 -11.38 0.81
N LYS A 69 -8.09 -10.55 1.50
CA LYS A 69 -8.34 -9.12 1.67
C LYS A 69 -7.05 -8.33 1.49
N ASN A 70 -7.13 -7.18 0.82
CA ASN A 70 -6.06 -6.21 0.78
C ASN A 70 -6.06 -5.36 2.06
N ASN A 71 -5.20 -5.71 3.02
CA ASN A 71 -5.00 -4.94 4.24
C ASN A 71 -3.89 -3.87 4.10
N GLY A 72 -3.36 -3.69 2.89
CA GLY A 72 -2.37 -2.67 2.58
C GLY A 72 -2.97 -1.28 2.41
N ALA A 73 -2.11 -0.30 2.23
CA ALA A 73 -2.53 1.08 1.96
C ALA A 73 -2.58 1.41 0.45
N GLY A 74 -2.00 0.54 -0.40
CA GLY A 74 -2.04 0.65 -1.86
C GLY A 74 -3.01 -0.33 -2.52
N VAL A 75 -3.17 -0.22 -3.84
CA VAL A 75 -3.95 -1.15 -4.66
C VAL A 75 -3.19 -2.47 -4.81
N LEU A 76 -3.84 -3.59 -4.50
CA LEU A 76 -3.32 -4.94 -4.69
C LEU A 76 -3.66 -5.43 -6.09
N LYS A 77 -2.66 -5.66 -6.92
CA LYS A 77 -2.82 -6.23 -8.26
C LYS A 77 -2.30 -7.66 -8.31
N ILE A 78 -3.11 -8.59 -8.81
CA ILE A 78 -2.74 -9.98 -9.05
C ILE A 78 -2.20 -10.08 -10.48
N GLU A 79 -0.88 -10.17 -10.61
CA GLU A 79 -0.20 -10.24 -11.91
C GLU A 79 -0.22 -11.66 -12.50
N ASN A 80 0.10 -12.65 -11.66
CA ASN A 80 0.19 -14.05 -12.07
C ASN A 80 -0.21 -14.98 -10.92
N ILE A 81 -0.73 -16.14 -11.26
CA ILE A 81 -1.06 -17.22 -10.34
C ILE A 81 -0.40 -18.48 -10.91
N SER A 82 0.42 -19.13 -10.11
CA SER A 82 1.12 -20.37 -10.48
C SER A 82 0.77 -21.49 -9.51
N THR A 83 0.72 -22.71 -10.03
CA THR A 83 0.48 -23.93 -9.26
C THR A 83 1.69 -24.85 -9.37
N SER A 84 1.95 -25.64 -8.32
CA SER A 84 3.09 -26.56 -8.27
C SER A 84 2.83 -27.89 -8.98
N CYS A 85 1.57 -28.28 -9.17
CA CYS A 85 1.14 -29.48 -9.88
C CYS A 85 0.25 -29.10 -11.07
N GLY A 86 0.49 -29.70 -12.24
CA GLY A 86 -0.39 -29.53 -13.42
C GLY A 86 -1.82 -30.04 -13.22
N CYS A 87 -2.05 -30.83 -12.17
CA CYS A 87 -3.36 -31.27 -11.72
C CYS A 87 -4.16 -30.18 -10.97
N THR A 88 -3.51 -29.09 -10.56
CA THR A 88 -4.12 -27.99 -9.82
C THR A 88 -4.26 -26.77 -10.73
N GLY A 89 -5.50 -26.30 -10.92
CA GLY A 89 -5.79 -25.02 -11.56
C GLY A 89 -6.05 -23.96 -10.50
N ALA A 90 -5.68 -22.71 -10.78
CA ALA A 90 -5.99 -21.59 -9.92
C ALA A 90 -6.32 -20.35 -10.75
N THR A 91 -7.40 -19.66 -10.41
CA THR A 91 -7.84 -18.47 -11.12
C THR A 91 -8.44 -17.46 -10.14
N THR A 92 -8.06 -16.19 -10.31
CA THR A 92 -8.89 -15.08 -9.86
C THR A 92 -9.86 -14.80 -10.99
N GLY A 93 -11.13 -14.52 -10.68
CA GLY A 93 -12.12 -14.17 -11.71
C GLY A 93 -11.71 -12.93 -12.55
N ASN A 94 -12.68 -12.25 -13.16
CA ASN A 94 -12.36 -11.16 -14.09
C ASN A 94 -11.61 -9.97 -13.45
N LYS A 95 -11.71 -9.82 -12.13
CA LYS A 95 -11.09 -8.73 -11.37
C LYS A 95 -9.70 -9.11 -10.87
N LYS A 96 -8.70 -8.29 -11.21
CA LYS A 96 -7.28 -8.47 -10.81
C LYS A 96 -6.75 -7.39 -9.88
N GLU A 97 -7.45 -6.28 -9.71
CA GLU A 97 -7.03 -5.15 -8.89
C GLU A 97 -8.00 -4.94 -7.73
N PHE A 98 -7.49 -4.78 -6.52
CA PHE A 98 -8.27 -4.71 -5.29
C PHE A 98 -7.83 -3.49 -4.48
N ALA A 99 -8.74 -2.57 -4.23
CA ALA A 99 -8.47 -1.36 -3.44
C ALA A 99 -8.15 -1.70 -1.98
N LYS A 100 -7.71 -0.70 -1.20
CA LYS A 100 -7.51 -0.87 0.25
C LYS A 100 -8.80 -1.36 0.91
N GLY A 101 -8.69 -2.43 1.67
CA GLY A 101 -9.81 -3.04 2.39
C GLY A 101 -10.72 -3.91 1.52
N GLU A 102 -10.46 -3.99 0.22
CA GLU A 102 -11.25 -4.81 -0.68
C GLU A 102 -10.87 -6.29 -0.56
N SER A 103 -11.86 -7.17 -0.76
CA SER A 103 -11.73 -8.61 -0.74
C SER A 103 -11.88 -9.22 -2.13
N GLY A 104 -11.24 -10.37 -2.31
CA GLY A 104 -11.32 -11.17 -3.52
C GLY A 104 -11.21 -12.65 -3.20
N GLU A 105 -11.34 -13.48 -4.22
CA GLU A 105 -11.25 -14.93 -4.10
C GLU A 105 -10.31 -15.49 -5.17
N ILE A 106 -9.51 -16.49 -4.77
CA ILE A 106 -8.78 -17.35 -5.68
C ILE A 106 -9.52 -18.68 -5.72
N GLN A 107 -10.16 -18.98 -6.85
CA GLN A 107 -10.76 -20.29 -7.08
C GLN A 107 -9.64 -21.26 -7.43
N VAL A 108 -9.48 -22.29 -6.62
CA VAL A 108 -8.57 -23.40 -6.85
C VAL A 108 -9.37 -24.62 -7.24
N THR A 109 -8.94 -25.25 -8.32
CA THR A 109 -9.50 -26.49 -8.84
C THR A 109 -8.47 -27.60 -8.74
N PHE A 110 -8.91 -28.78 -8.32
CA PHE A 110 -8.05 -29.96 -8.28
C PHE A 110 -8.65 -31.05 -9.15
N ASN A 111 -7.94 -31.31 -10.25
CA ASN A 111 -8.28 -32.33 -11.20
C ASN A 111 -7.60 -33.64 -10.81
N LYS A 112 -8.43 -34.64 -10.52
CA LYS A 112 -7.99 -36.00 -10.13
C LYS A 112 -7.58 -36.87 -11.33
N ILE A 113 -7.42 -36.31 -12.53
CA ILE A 113 -6.98 -37.04 -13.73
C ILE A 113 -5.50 -37.36 -13.59
N GLY A 114 -5.20 -38.57 -13.08
CA GLY A 114 -3.84 -39.03 -12.91
C GLY A 114 -3.68 -40.34 -12.11
N ARG A 115 -4.51 -41.35 -12.39
CA ARG A 115 -4.16 -42.79 -12.47
C ARG A 115 -5.45 -43.59 -12.76
N ALA A 116 -5.58 -44.03 -14.01
CA ALA A 116 -6.13 -45.37 -14.27
C ALA A 116 -5.04 -46.39 -13.92
#